data_AF-A0A951B519-F1
#
_entry.id   AF-A0A951B519-F1
#
_cell.length_a   1.000
_cell.length_b   1.000
_cell.length_c   1.000
_cell.angle_alpha   90.00
_cell.angle_beta   90.00
_cell.angle_gamma   90.00
#
_symmetry.space_group_name_H-M   'P 1'
#
loop_
_entity.id
_entity.type
_entity.pdbx_description
1 polymer ?
#
loop_
_entity_poly.entity_id
_entity_poly.type
_entity_poly.pdbx_seq_one_letter_code
_entity_poly.pdbx_strand_id
1 'polypeptide(L)'
;LVLTKTDLLVSPEERSAAQALSRRLRALNPAAPLLDAAKGEATAAALLNAGLYDPAGMSPDVQRWLNAEAYAAPDEGQGDHSQHGHDHAGQDPHDVNRHDAHIRAFCMRSASPIAPSSFDMFLEFLRALHGPKLLRVKGMVALADDPDRPVVIHGVQHVFHPPLRLPAWPDADHSTRIVFIVRDMPPAFVEQLWGAFAGEAALDTPDAKALTDNPLAPGRGGLLGQR
;
A
#
# COMPACT_ATOMS: atom_id res chain seq x y z
N LEU A 1 -2.66 5.80 14.18
CA LEU A 1 -3.71 5.11 14.95
C LEU A 1 -3.59 5.56 16.38
N VAL A 2 -4.69 6.00 17.01
CA VAL A 2 -4.68 6.42 18.41
C VAL A 2 -5.48 5.41 19.21
N LEU A 3 -4.82 4.69 20.10
CA LEU A 3 -5.44 3.81 21.07
C LEU A 3 -5.80 4.64 22.31
N THR A 4 -7.04 4.54 22.76
CA THR A 4 -7.54 5.27 23.94
C THR A 4 -7.98 4.28 25.01
N LYS A 5 -8.15 4.75 26.24
CA LYS A 5 -8.71 3.99 27.37
C LYS A 5 -7.85 2.82 27.87
N THR A 6 -6.56 2.83 27.57
CA THR A 6 -5.59 1.83 28.06
C THR A 6 -5.36 1.95 29.57
N ASP A 7 -5.64 3.12 30.15
CA ASP A 7 -5.66 3.41 31.59
C ASP A 7 -6.79 2.71 32.34
N LEU A 8 -7.86 2.30 31.65
CA LEU A 8 -9.00 1.60 32.26
C LEU A 8 -8.79 0.09 32.39
N LEU A 9 -7.68 -0.46 31.86
CA LEU A 9 -7.40 -1.89 31.86
C LEU A 9 -6.88 -2.33 33.24
N VAL A 10 -7.73 -2.96 34.03
CA VAL A 10 -7.43 -3.36 35.41
C VAL A 10 -7.00 -4.82 35.49
N SER A 11 -7.61 -5.70 34.69
CA SER A 11 -7.40 -7.14 34.76
C SER A 11 -6.28 -7.62 33.82
N PRO A 12 -5.62 -8.77 34.12
CA PRO A 12 -4.69 -9.40 33.18
C PRO A 12 -5.32 -9.77 31.84
N GLU A 13 -6.60 -10.17 31.83
CA GLU A 13 -7.34 -10.54 30.62
C GLU A 13 -7.57 -9.33 29.71
N GLU A 14 -7.99 -8.20 30.26
CA GLU A 14 -8.16 -6.94 29.53
C GLU A 14 -6.85 -6.47 28.89
N ARG A 15 -5.73 -6.60 29.62
CA ARG A 15 -4.40 -6.28 29.09
C ARG A 15 -4.01 -7.22 27.94
N SER A 16 -4.30 -8.51 28.04
CA SER A 16 -4.07 -9.48 26.97
C SER A 16 -4.91 -9.16 25.72
N ALA A 17 -6.18 -8.81 25.90
CA ALA A 17 -7.06 -8.39 24.81
C ALA A 17 -6.55 -7.12 24.11
N ALA A 18 -6.06 -6.13 24.86
CA ALA A 18 -5.47 -4.92 24.30
C ALA A 18 -4.18 -5.20 23.50
N GLN A 19 -3.36 -6.16 23.94
CA GLN A 19 -2.19 -6.63 23.18
C GLN A 19 -2.61 -7.33 21.89
N ALA A 20 -3.65 -8.17 21.94
CA ALA A 20 -4.21 -8.82 20.75
C ALA A 20 -4.76 -7.80 19.75
N LEU A 21 -5.51 -6.78 20.21
CA LEU A 21 -5.97 -5.67 19.38
C LEU A 21 -4.81 -4.92 18.75
N SER A 22 -3.77 -4.61 19.52
CA SER A 22 -2.59 -3.91 19.02
C SER A 22 -1.87 -4.70 17.91
N ARG A 23 -1.77 -6.03 18.05
CA ARG A 23 -1.24 -6.92 16.99
C ARG A 23 -2.11 -6.87 15.74
N ARG A 24 -3.43 -6.98 15.89
CA ARG A 24 -4.38 -6.92 14.77
C ARG A 24 -4.31 -5.57 14.04
N LEU A 25 -4.25 -4.46 14.76
CA LEU A 25 -4.12 -3.12 14.17
C LEU A 25 -2.82 -2.97 13.35
N ARG A 26 -1.70 -3.51 13.85
CA ARG A 26 -0.43 -3.52 13.12
C ARG A 26 -0.50 -4.40 11.87
N ALA A 27 -1.17 -5.55 11.94
CA ALA A 27 -1.37 -6.40 10.76
C ALA A 27 -2.24 -5.71 9.68
N LEU A 28 -3.27 -4.96 10.10
CA LEU A 28 -4.17 -4.25 9.19
C LEU A 28 -3.52 -3.02 8.53
N ASN A 29 -2.66 -2.30 9.25
CA ASN A 29 -1.99 -1.11 8.71
C ASN A 29 -0.58 -0.93 9.32
N PRO A 30 0.40 -1.71 8.84
CA PRO A 30 1.78 -1.67 9.33
C PRO A 30 2.44 -0.29 9.28
N ALA A 31 2.15 0.50 8.24
CA ALA A 31 2.73 1.82 8.07
C ALA A 31 2.19 2.89 9.03
N ALA A 32 1.06 2.65 9.71
CA ALA A 32 0.45 3.63 10.59
C ALA A 32 1.04 3.53 12.01
N PRO A 33 1.63 4.61 12.56
CA PRO A 33 2.07 4.64 13.95
C PRO A 33 0.91 4.33 14.90
N LEU A 34 1.15 3.52 15.93
CA LEU A 34 0.17 3.25 16.99
C LEU A 34 0.57 4.06 18.23
N LEU A 35 -0.24 5.07 18.57
CA LEU A 35 -0.03 5.99 19.68
C LEU A 35 -1.00 5.64 20.81
N ASP A 36 -0.50 5.49 22.02
CA ASP A 36 -1.30 5.30 23.23
C ASP A 36 -1.61 6.67 23.87
N ALA A 37 -2.88 7.08 23.78
CA ALA A 37 -3.32 8.37 24.31
C ALA A 37 -3.18 8.47 25.84
N ALA A 38 -3.41 7.38 26.58
CA ALA A 38 -3.35 7.43 28.04
C ALA A 38 -1.91 7.52 28.56
N LYS A 39 -0.92 7.13 27.73
CA LYS A 39 0.51 7.35 27.98
C LYS A 39 1.00 8.71 27.52
N GLY A 40 0.13 9.56 26.98
CA GLY A 40 0.49 10.88 26.46
C GLY A 40 1.21 10.86 25.11
N GLU A 41 1.18 9.73 24.38
CA GLU A 41 1.88 9.61 23.10
C GLU A 41 1.15 10.35 21.96
N ALA A 42 -0.17 10.55 22.09
CA ALA A 42 -1.02 11.24 21.11
C ALA A 42 -0.93 12.78 21.21
N THR A 43 0.28 13.33 21.15
CA THR A 43 0.52 14.78 21.19
C THR A 43 0.01 15.48 19.93
N ALA A 44 -0.25 16.79 20.00
CA ALA A 44 -0.64 17.59 18.83
C ALA A 44 0.38 17.48 17.69
N ALA A 45 1.68 17.47 18.00
CA ALA A 45 2.74 17.27 17.01
C ALA A 45 2.66 15.88 16.35
N ALA A 46 2.41 14.82 17.13
CA ALA A 46 2.27 13.46 16.61
C ALA A 46 1.01 13.28 15.73
N LEU A 47 -0.05 14.05 15.99
CA LEU A 47 -1.30 14.00 15.23
C LEU A 47 -1.27 14.86 13.95
N LEU A 48 -0.72 16.07 14.04
CA LEU A 48 -0.77 17.05 12.96
C LEU A 48 0.40 16.91 11.97
N ASN A 49 1.56 16.40 12.41
CA ASN A 49 2.72 16.18 11.55
C ASN A 49 2.78 14.75 10.99
N ALA A 50 1.65 14.26 10.48
CA ALA A 50 1.45 12.86 10.09
C ALA A 50 1.68 12.57 8.59
N GLY A 51 2.23 13.49 7.81
CA GLY A 51 2.69 13.18 6.44
C GLY A 51 2.68 14.31 5.42
N LEU A 52 2.39 13.93 4.16
CA LEU A 52 2.70 14.58 2.87
C LEU A 52 2.27 16.05 2.66
N TYR A 53 1.63 16.69 3.63
CA TYR A 53 1.15 18.07 3.46
C TYR A 53 1.75 18.94 4.55
N ASP A 54 2.87 19.58 4.21
CA ASP A 54 3.37 20.74 4.94
C ASP A 54 2.95 22.02 4.19
N PRO A 55 2.01 22.82 4.71
CA PRO A 55 1.63 24.09 4.11
C PRO A 55 2.76 25.14 4.13
N ALA A 56 3.87 24.89 4.86
CA ALA A 56 5.03 25.78 4.94
C ALA A 56 6.12 25.52 3.87
N GLY A 57 5.92 24.54 2.97
CA GLY A 57 6.80 24.35 1.81
C GLY A 57 8.11 23.61 2.09
N MET A 58 8.28 22.95 3.25
CA MET A 58 9.33 21.94 3.38
C MET A 58 8.88 20.71 2.58
N SER A 59 9.81 20.11 1.84
CA SER A 59 9.55 18.89 1.07
C SER A 59 8.76 17.90 1.92
N PRO A 60 7.63 17.36 1.44
CA PRO A 60 6.89 16.38 2.21
C PRO A 60 7.83 15.26 2.65
N ASP A 61 7.78 14.86 3.91
CA ASP A 61 8.49 13.67 4.41
C ASP A 61 7.78 12.44 3.83
N VAL A 62 8.02 12.22 2.53
CA VAL A 62 7.40 11.18 1.71
C VAL A 62 7.81 9.81 2.22
N GLN A 63 9.03 9.67 2.75
CA GLN A 63 9.51 8.44 3.37
C GLN A 63 8.68 8.07 4.59
N ARG A 64 8.54 8.97 5.56
CA ARG A 64 7.72 8.72 6.76
C ARG A 64 6.25 8.56 6.42
N TRP A 65 5.76 9.29 5.41
CA TRP A 65 4.37 9.18 4.96
C TRP A 65 4.08 7.84 4.26
N LEU A 66 4.99 7.35 3.41
CA LEU A 66 4.83 6.10 2.67
C LEU A 66 5.09 4.91 3.60
N ASN A 67 6.18 4.98 4.38
CA ASN A 67 6.64 3.98 5.34
C ASN A 67 6.61 2.55 4.75
N ALA A 68 7.13 2.41 3.52
CA ALA A 68 7.09 1.17 2.76
C ALA A 68 7.81 0.01 3.47
N GLU A 69 8.87 0.29 4.23
CA GLU A 69 9.65 -0.70 4.98
C GLU A 69 8.82 -1.43 6.05
N ALA A 70 7.74 -0.82 6.56
CA ALA A 70 6.84 -1.48 7.49
C ALA A 70 6.11 -2.70 6.89
N TYR A 71 6.13 -2.84 5.56
CA TYR A 71 5.54 -3.97 4.83
C TYR A 71 6.55 -5.02 4.39
N ALA A 72 7.86 -4.78 4.59
CA ALA A 72 8.86 -5.82 4.33
C ALA A 72 8.69 -6.94 5.36
N ALA A 73 8.73 -8.20 4.91
CA ALA A 73 8.93 -9.30 5.83
C ALA A 73 10.28 -9.08 6.54
N PRO A 74 10.39 -9.35 7.86
CA PRO A 74 11.69 -9.35 8.51
C PRO A 74 12.59 -10.30 7.72
N ASP A 75 13.76 -9.81 7.35
CA ASP A 75 14.79 -10.55 6.64
C ASP A 75 15.18 -11.75 7.53
N GLU A 76 14.54 -12.90 7.31
CA GLU A 76 14.98 -14.16 7.89
C GLU A 76 16.29 -14.50 7.19
N GLY A 77 17.38 -14.14 7.88
CA GLY A 77 18.73 -14.40 7.44
C GLY A 77 18.88 -15.83 6.92
N GLN A 78 19.56 -15.93 5.78
CA GLN A 78 20.05 -17.15 5.13
C GLN A 78 20.21 -18.34 6.09
N GLY A 79 19.25 -19.27 6.00
CA GLY A 79 19.24 -20.53 6.73
C GLY A 79 18.72 -21.64 5.82
N ASP A 80 19.67 -22.26 5.13
CA ASP A 80 19.74 -23.64 4.62
C ASP A 80 18.46 -24.40 4.20
N HIS A 81 18.59 -25.11 3.07
CA HIS A 81 17.59 -25.98 2.48
C HIS A 81 17.08 -27.05 3.46
N SER A 82 15.76 -27.16 3.63
CA SER A 82 15.12 -28.42 4.05
C SER A 82 13.69 -28.52 3.53
N GLN A 83 13.48 -29.51 2.65
CA GLN A 83 12.17 -30.00 2.25
C GLN A 83 11.47 -30.60 3.47
N HIS A 84 10.28 -30.14 3.86
CA HIS A 84 9.32 -30.95 4.61
C HIS A 84 7.89 -30.49 4.30
N GLY A 85 7.13 -31.34 3.61
CA GLY A 85 5.67 -31.22 3.63
C GLY A 85 5.14 -31.70 4.97
N HIS A 86 4.06 -31.09 5.46
CA HIS A 86 3.07 -31.72 6.33
C HIS A 86 1.73 -30.98 6.22
N ASP A 87 0.73 -31.69 5.72
CA ASP A 87 -0.67 -31.51 6.06
C ASP A 87 -0.83 -31.44 7.57
N HIS A 88 -1.47 -30.40 8.09
CA HIS A 88 -2.32 -30.52 9.27
C HIS A 88 -3.49 -29.55 9.18
N ALA A 89 -4.63 -30.09 8.74
CA ALA A 89 -5.95 -29.56 9.01
C ALA A 89 -6.22 -29.63 10.53
N GLY A 90 -5.83 -28.58 11.25
CA GLY A 90 -6.31 -28.29 12.60
C GLY A 90 -7.52 -27.37 12.51
N GLN A 91 -8.72 -27.96 12.46
CA GLN A 91 -9.97 -27.22 12.56
C GLN A 91 -10.23 -26.88 14.04
N ASP A 92 -9.82 -25.69 14.45
CA ASP A 92 -10.30 -25.09 15.70
C ASP A 92 -11.74 -24.58 15.47
N PRO A 93 -12.78 -25.10 16.15
CA PRO A 93 -14.19 -24.78 15.83
C PRO A 93 -14.68 -23.41 16.33
N HIS A 94 -13.82 -22.60 16.98
CA HIS A 94 -14.23 -21.33 17.59
C HIS A 94 -13.19 -20.22 17.39
N ASP A 95 -12.70 -20.01 16.17
CA ASP A 95 -12.06 -18.75 15.83
C ASP A 95 -13.08 -17.75 15.25
N VAL A 96 -13.73 -17.00 16.15
CA VAL A 96 -14.61 -15.86 15.84
C VAL A 96 -13.89 -14.73 15.07
N ASN A 97 -12.57 -14.80 14.86
CA ASN A 97 -11.80 -13.85 14.04
C ASN A 97 -11.54 -14.32 12.60
N ARG A 98 -12.09 -15.44 12.12
CA ARG A 98 -12.04 -15.79 10.68
C ARG A 98 -12.72 -14.76 9.76
N HIS A 99 -13.47 -13.81 10.32
CA HIS A 99 -14.02 -12.66 9.60
C HIS A 99 -13.01 -11.54 9.31
N ASP A 100 -11.73 -11.66 9.67
CA ASP A 100 -10.74 -10.60 9.42
C ASP A 100 -9.96 -10.68 8.09
N ALA A 101 -10.16 -11.74 7.29
CA ALA A 101 -9.40 -11.96 6.07
C ALA A 101 -9.75 -11.00 4.90
N HIS A 102 -10.69 -10.08 5.10
CA HIS A 102 -11.21 -9.23 4.04
C HIS A 102 -10.30 -8.03 3.75
N ILE A 103 -9.61 -7.46 4.74
CA ILE A 103 -8.73 -6.30 4.54
C ILE A 103 -7.28 -6.75 4.51
N ARG A 104 -6.55 -6.34 3.47
CA ARG A 104 -5.12 -6.62 3.31
C ARG A 104 -4.35 -5.35 3.02
N ALA A 105 -3.18 -5.22 3.62
CA ALA A 105 -2.26 -4.12 3.36
C ALA A 105 -0.90 -4.67 2.93
N PHE A 106 -0.36 -4.16 1.82
CA PHE A 106 0.90 -4.65 1.24
C PHE A 106 1.60 -3.53 0.45
N CYS A 107 2.90 -3.68 0.24
CA CYS A 107 3.70 -2.80 -0.60
C CYS A 107 4.15 -3.55 -1.86
N MET A 108 3.73 -3.06 -3.03
CA MET A 108 4.27 -3.50 -4.32
C MET A 108 5.54 -2.70 -4.62
N ARG A 109 6.56 -3.37 -5.16
CA ARG A 109 7.81 -2.75 -5.59
C ARG A 109 8.13 -3.12 -7.04
N SER A 110 8.69 -2.18 -7.80
CA SER A 110 9.23 -2.46 -9.14
C SER A 110 10.49 -1.61 -9.38
N ALA A 111 11.57 -2.28 -9.78
CA ALA A 111 12.86 -1.64 -10.03
C ALA A 111 12.91 -0.89 -11.37
N SER A 112 12.10 -1.33 -12.35
CA SER A 112 12.08 -0.75 -13.69
C SER A 112 11.16 0.48 -13.73
N PRO A 113 11.62 1.62 -14.30
CA PRO A 113 10.75 2.75 -14.55
C PRO A 113 9.62 2.36 -15.52
N ILE A 114 8.41 2.83 -15.25
CA ILE A 114 7.23 2.58 -16.10
C ILE A 114 7.00 3.79 -17.03
N ALA A 115 6.55 3.53 -18.27
CA ALA A 115 6.15 4.61 -19.17
C ALA A 115 4.96 5.39 -18.59
N PRO A 116 4.92 6.74 -18.67
CA PRO A 116 3.81 7.52 -18.11
C PRO A 116 2.43 7.08 -18.60
N SER A 117 2.29 6.79 -19.90
CA SER A 117 1.03 6.30 -20.47
C SER A 117 0.62 4.93 -19.92
N SER A 118 1.57 4.03 -19.67
CA SER A 118 1.28 2.73 -19.07
C SER A 118 0.83 2.87 -17.63
N PHE A 119 1.44 3.78 -16.89
CA PHE A 119 1.06 4.08 -15.52
C PHE A 119 -0.34 4.69 -15.42
N ASP A 120 -0.69 5.62 -16.32
CA ASP A 120 -2.04 6.18 -16.41
C ASP A 120 -3.08 5.07 -16.65
N MET A 121 -2.80 4.15 -17.58
CA MET A 121 -3.69 3.02 -17.86
C MET A 121 -3.84 2.08 -16.65
N PHE A 122 -2.74 1.78 -15.95
CA PHE A 122 -2.77 1.02 -14.70
C PHE A 122 -3.70 1.65 -13.66
N LEU A 123 -3.58 2.97 -13.43
CA LEU A 123 -4.44 3.69 -12.47
C LEU A 123 -5.91 3.69 -12.88
N GLU A 124 -6.21 3.91 -14.16
CA GLU A 124 -7.58 3.88 -14.67
C GLU A 124 -8.23 2.50 -14.50
N PHE A 125 -7.50 1.42 -14.82
CA PHE A 125 -7.99 0.05 -14.62
C PHE A 125 -8.21 -0.28 -13.14
N LEU A 126 -7.25 0.09 -12.29
CA LEU A 126 -7.35 -0.12 -10.85
C LEU A 126 -8.58 0.61 -10.27
N ARG A 127 -8.83 1.84 -10.71
CA ARG A 127 -9.99 2.64 -10.31
C ARG A 127 -11.31 2.04 -10.80
N ALA A 128 -11.37 1.66 -12.08
CA ALA A 128 -12.60 1.17 -12.72
C ALA A 128 -13.04 -0.21 -12.19
N LEU A 129 -12.09 -1.13 -12.02
CA LEU A 129 -12.42 -2.50 -11.63
C LEU A 129 -12.68 -2.62 -10.13
N HIS A 130 -12.08 -1.75 -9.32
CA HIS A 130 -11.99 -2.00 -7.88
C HIS A 130 -12.06 -0.77 -6.96
N GLY A 131 -12.51 0.40 -7.43
CA GLY A 131 -12.65 1.60 -6.60
C GLY A 131 -13.26 1.37 -5.19
N PRO A 132 -14.38 0.63 -5.05
CA PRO A 132 -14.96 0.35 -3.73
C PRO A 132 -14.14 -0.60 -2.84
N LYS A 133 -13.31 -1.44 -3.46
CA LYS A 133 -12.43 -2.41 -2.79
C LYS A 133 -11.07 -1.81 -2.45
N LEU A 134 -10.72 -0.66 -3.02
CA LEU A 134 -9.43 -0.01 -2.81
C LEU A 134 -9.51 1.00 -1.66
N LEU A 135 -9.23 0.62 -0.42
CA LEU A 135 -9.41 1.52 0.72
C LEU A 135 -8.40 2.67 0.73
N ARG A 136 -7.13 2.40 0.35
CA ARG A 136 -6.08 3.42 0.30
C ARG A 136 -4.98 3.04 -0.68
N VAL A 137 -4.46 4.05 -1.40
CA VAL A 137 -3.22 3.98 -2.16
C VAL A 137 -2.30 5.10 -1.73
N LYS A 138 -1.02 4.76 -1.55
CA LYS A 138 0.08 5.72 -1.47
C LYS A 138 1.22 5.17 -2.29
N GLY A 139 1.85 5.97 -3.12
CA GLY A 139 2.98 5.48 -3.89
C GLY A 139 3.96 6.55 -4.27
N MET A 140 5.18 6.10 -4.52
CA MET A 140 6.23 6.84 -5.19
C MET A 140 6.65 6.02 -6.41
N VAL A 141 6.61 6.63 -7.59
CA VAL A 141 6.67 5.91 -8.87
C VAL A 141 7.82 6.45 -9.70
N ALA A 142 8.69 5.54 -10.14
CA ALA A 142 9.72 5.82 -11.14
C ALA A 142 9.06 5.84 -12.52
N LEU A 143 8.99 7.01 -13.15
CA LEU A 143 8.51 7.13 -14.52
C LEU A 143 9.70 7.24 -15.48
N ALA A 144 9.58 6.59 -16.64
CA ALA A 144 10.65 6.51 -17.62
C ALA A 144 10.96 7.84 -18.34
N ASP A 145 10.08 8.84 -18.22
CA ASP A 145 10.25 10.17 -18.81
C ASP A 145 11.25 11.05 -18.06
N ASP A 146 11.32 10.90 -16.74
CA ASP A 146 12.24 11.62 -15.84
C ASP A 146 12.60 10.73 -14.64
N PRO A 147 13.53 9.77 -14.80
CA PRO A 147 13.84 8.77 -13.77
C PRO A 147 14.45 9.34 -12.48
N ASP A 148 15.04 10.53 -12.52
CA ASP A 148 15.65 11.19 -11.36
C ASP A 148 14.60 11.87 -10.46
N ARG A 149 13.37 12.03 -10.97
CA ARG A 149 12.29 12.75 -10.30
C ARG A 149 11.05 11.86 -10.17
N PRO A 150 10.83 11.26 -8.99
CA PRO A 150 9.71 10.36 -8.81
C PRO A 150 8.38 11.12 -8.77
N VAL A 151 7.30 10.40 -9.09
CA VAL A 151 5.94 10.87 -8.94
C VAL A 151 5.30 10.28 -7.69
N VAL A 152 4.75 11.14 -6.84
CA VAL A 152 3.94 10.73 -5.70
C VAL A 152 2.49 10.64 -6.12
N ILE A 153 1.87 9.51 -5.79
CA ILE A 153 0.44 9.28 -5.96
C ILE A 153 -0.21 8.99 -4.62
N HIS A 154 -1.46 9.39 -4.47
CA HIS A 154 -2.29 8.89 -3.39
C HIS A 154 -3.76 8.94 -3.74
N GLY A 155 -4.48 7.96 -3.22
CA GLY A 155 -5.91 7.82 -3.44
C GLY A 155 -6.61 7.20 -2.25
N VAL A 156 -7.88 7.52 -2.11
CA VAL A 156 -8.80 6.92 -1.15
C VAL A 156 -10.02 6.45 -1.93
N GLN A 157 -10.28 5.14 -1.94
CA GLN A 157 -11.33 4.57 -2.77
C GLN A 157 -11.14 4.92 -4.25
N HIS A 158 -12.12 5.58 -4.84
CA HIS A 158 -12.13 5.95 -6.25
C HIS A 158 -11.51 7.33 -6.52
N VAL A 159 -11.13 8.07 -5.47
CA VAL A 159 -10.61 9.43 -5.59
C VAL A 159 -9.09 9.40 -5.51
N PHE A 160 -8.45 9.73 -6.62
CA PHE A 160 -7.01 9.96 -6.69
C PHE A 160 -6.74 11.46 -6.72
N HIS A 161 -5.79 11.90 -5.90
CA HIS A 161 -5.30 13.26 -6.00
C HIS A 161 -4.38 13.41 -7.21
N PRO A 162 -4.26 14.61 -7.78
CA PRO A 162 -3.31 14.88 -8.85
C PRO A 162 -1.91 14.39 -8.47
N PRO A 163 -1.25 13.59 -9.32
CA PRO A 163 0.11 13.14 -9.06
C PRO A 163 1.07 14.32 -8.90
N LEU A 164 1.98 14.25 -7.93
CA LEU A 164 2.98 15.29 -7.66
C LEU A 164 4.38 14.79 -8.03
N ARG A 165 5.03 15.47 -8.98
CA ARG A 165 6.44 15.21 -9.30
C ARG A 165 7.34 15.85 -8.25
N LEU A 166 8.19 15.06 -7.60
CA LEU A 166 9.19 15.56 -6.65
C LEU A 166 10.39 16.20 -7.37
N PRO A 167 11.15 17.09 -6.70
CA PRO A 167 12.38 17.65 -7.26
C PRO A 167 13.51 16.64 -7.36
N ALA A 168 13.52 15.60 -6.50
CA ALA A 168 14.47 14.49 -6.49
C ALA A 168 13.91 13.34 -5.64
N TRP A 169 14.55 12.17 -5.70
CA TRP A 169 14.29 11.06 -4.78
C TRP A 169 14.69 11.41 -3.33
N PRO A 170 13.95 10.91 -2.32
CA PRO A 170 14.27 11.14 -0.92
C PRO A 170 15.32 10.16 -0.35
N ASP A 171 15.63 9.07 -1.06
CA ASP A 171 16.61 8.03 -0.70
C ASP A 171 17.37 7.54 -1.94
N ALA A 172 18.35 6.66 -1.71
CA ALA A 172 19.10 5.97 -2.76
C ALA A 172 18.30 4.87 -3.49
N ASP A 173 17.14 4.47 -2.97
CA ASP A 173 16.28 3.44 -3.57
C ASP A 173 15.36 4.08 -4.63
N HIS A 174 15.81 4.18 -5.88
CA HIS A 174 15.01 4.79 -6.95
C HIS A 174 13.95 3.84 -7.54
N SER A 175 13.49 2.83 -6.78
CA SER A 175 12.42 1.93 -7.21
C SER A 175 11.02 2.50 -6.96
N THR A 176 10.08 2.09 -7.82
CA THR A 176 8.65 2.31 -7.58
C THR A 176 8.23 1.55 -6.33
N ARG A 177 7.53 2.22 -5.42
CA ARG A 177 7.00 1.69 -4.15
C ARG A 177 5.57 2.15 -3.98
N ILE A 178 4.61 1.23 -4.00
CA ILE A 178 3.19 1.56 -3.85
C ILE A 178 2.56 0.69 -2.75
N VAL A 179 2.07 1.36 -1.71
CA VAL A 179 1.31 0.76 -0.62
C VAL A 179 -0.17 0.75 -0.96
N PHE A 180 -0.76 -0.44 -0.89
CA PHE A 180 -2.18 -0.68 -1.08
C PHE A 180 -2.80 -1.14 0.24
N ILE A 181 -3.99 -0.62 0.54
CA ILE A 181 -4.91 -1.21 1.52
C ILE A 181 -6.18 -1.55 0.77
N VAL A 182 -6.50 -2.84 0.68
CA VAL A 182 -7.60 -3.37 -0.13
C VAL A 182 -8.58 -4.17 0.71
N ARG A 183 -9.80 -4.30 0.21
CA ARG A 183 -10.88 -5.13 0.75
C ARG A 183 -11.29 -6.17 -0.30
N ASP A 184 -11.35 -7.44 0.06
CA ASP A 184 -11.85 -8.53 -0.80
C ASP A 184 -11.14 -8.60 -2.18
N MET A 185 -9.85 -8.30 -2.17
CA MET A 185 -8.98 -8.33 -3.34
C MET A 185 -7.64 -8.96 -2.94
N PRO A 186 -7.13 -9.94 -3.71
CA PRO A 186 -5.82 -10.52 -3.48
C PRO A 186 -4.70 -9.57 -3.95
N PRO A 187 -3.57 -9.45 -3.23
CA PRO A 187 -2.42 -8.66 -3.67
C PRO A 187 -1.91 -9.02 -5.07
N ALA A 188 -1.90 -10.32 -5.37
CA ALA A 188 -1.50 -10.86 -6.67
C ALA A 188 -2.27 -10.26 -7.86
N PHE A 189 -3.52 -9.84 -7.67
CA PHE A 189 -4.27 -9.17 -8.74
C PHE A 189 -3.63 -7.83 -9.11
N VAL A 190 -3.23 -7.03 -8.12
CA VAL A 190 -2.60 -5.73 -8.35
C VAL A 190 -1.22 -5.89 -8.97
N GLU A 191 -0.46 -6.88 -8.51
CA GLU A 191 0.86 -7.23 -9.05
C GLU A 191 0.77 -7.70 -10.51
N GLN A 192 -0.20 -8.56 -10.84
CA GLN A 192 -0.45 -9.00 -12.22
C GLN A 192 -0.88 -7.84 -13.12
N LEU A 193 -1.78 -6.98 -12.62
CA LEU A 193 -2.22 -5.78 -13.36
C LEU A 193 -1.03 -4.85 -13.62
N TRP A 194 -0.16 -4.66 -12.63
CA TRP A 194 1.07 -3.89 -12.80
C TRP A 194 1.97 -4.51 -13.86
N GLY A 195 2.27 -5.82 -13.76
CA GLY A 195 3.12 -6.53 -14.72
C GLY A 195 2.65 -6.39 -16.16
N ALA A 196 1.33 -6.48 -16.38
CA ALA A 196 0.72 -6.30 -17.71
C ALA A 196 1.00 -4.92 -18.33
N PHE A 197 1.10 -3.86 -17.52
CA PHE A 197 1.34 -2.48 -18.00
C PHE A 197 2.82 -2.05 -17.92
N ALA A 198 3.57 -2.57 -16.96
CA ALA A 198 5.00 -2.30 -16.78
C ALA A 198 5.87 -2.95 -17.88
N GLY A 199 5.28 -3.80 -18.73
CA GLY A 199 6.01 -4.51 -19.79
C GLY A 199 6.82 -5.70 -19.26
N GLU A 200 6.53 -6.15 -18.04
CA GLU A 200 7.06 -7.40 -17.49
C GLU A 200 6.25 -8.55 -18.12
N ALA A 201 6.67 -9.00 -19.30
CA ALA A 201 5.99 -10.06 -20.04
C ALA A 201 5.94 -11.37 -19.23
N ALA A 202 4.81 -11.65 -18.58
CA ALA A 202 4.46 -12.98 -18.11
C ALA A 202 4.00 -13.81 -19.30
N LEU A 203 4.64 -14.98 -19.51
CA LEU A 203 4.39 -15.87 -20.66
C LEU A 203 2.92 -16.33 -20.80
N ASP A 204 2.09 -16.15 -19.76
CA ASP A 204 0.70 -16.62 -19.69
C ASP A 204 -0.32 -15.51 -19.35
N THR A 205 -0.02 -14.22 -19.58
CA THR A 205 -0.96 -13.11 -19.33
C THR A 205 -1.18 -12.26 -20.59
N PRO A 206 -2.43 -11.84 -20.92
CA PRO A 206 -2.66 -10.96 -22.05
C PRO A 206 -1.85 -9.67 -21.89
N ASP A 207 -1.13 -9.31 -22.95
CA ASP A 207 -0.28 -8.13 -22.99
C ASP A 207 -1.10 -6.83 -22.96
N ALA A 208 -0.43 -5.69 -22.72
CA ALA A 208 -1.07 -4.38 -22.71
C ALA A 208 -1.91 -4.11 -23.97
N LYS A 209 -1.49 -4.65 -25.11
CA LYS A 209 -2.19 -4.53 -26.39
C LYS A 209 -3.55 -5.24 -26.38
N ALA A 210 -3.61 -6.45 -25.82
CA ALA A 210 -4.85 -7.20 -25.66
C ALA A 210 -5.85 -6.55 -24.68
N LEU A 211 -5.40 -5.82 -23.65
CA LEU A 211 -6.31 -5.07 -22.76
C LEU A 211 -6.82 -3.75 -23.39
N THR A 212 -6.02 -3.11 -24.25
CA THR A 212 -6.38 -1.82 -24.88
C THR A 212 -7.28 -1.96 -26.11
N ASP A 213 -7.20 -3.08 -26.84
CA ASP A 213 -8.07 -3.36 -27.99
C ASP A 213 -9.45 -3.92 -27.56
N ASN A 214 -10.00 -3.42 -26.45
CA ASN A 214 -11.36 -3.73 -26.02
C ASN A 214 -12.36 -2.79 -26.73
N PRO A 215 -13.25 -3.30 -27.62
CA PRO A 215 -14.24 -2.48 -28.32
C PRO A 215 -15.30 -1.82 -27.41
N LEU A 216 -15.22 -2.01 -26.09
CA LEU A 216 -16.11 -1.42 -25.08
C LEU A 216 -15.44 -0.39 -24.15
N ALA A 217 -14.20 0.06 -24.42
CA ALA A 217 -13.49 1.00 -23.55
C ALA A 217 -14.04 2.45 -23.65
N PRO A 218 -14.31 3.15 -22.52
CA PRO A 218 -14.74 4.55 -22.53
C PRO A 218 -13.61 5.53 -22.93
N GLY A 219 -13.99 6.65 -23.56
CA GLY A 219 -13.09 7.56 -24.29
C GLY A 219 -12.00 8.26 -23.47
N ARG A 220 -10.86 8.51 -24.14
CA ARG A 220 -9.62 9.11 -23.62
C ARG A 220 -9.83 10.53 -23.08
N GLY A 221 -9.83 10.66 -21.75
CA GLY A 221 -9.66 11.92 -21.03
C GLY A 221 -8.73 11.69 -19.84
N GLY A 222 -7.42 11.64 -20.09
CA GLY A 222 -6.40 11.35 -19.08
C GLY A 222 -6.11 12.55 -18.17
N LEU A 223 -5.72 12.26 -16.92
CA LEU A 223 -5.46 13.24 -15.86
C LEU A 223 -4.11 13.97 -16.02
N LEU A 224 -3.21 13.50 -16.88
CA LEU A 224 -1.87 14.10 -17.09
C LEU A 224 -1.80 15.11 -18.24
N GLY A 225 -2.93 15.74 -18.59
CA GLY A 225 -2.98 16.76 -19.63
C GLY A 225 -3.79 17.98 -19.23
N GLN A 226 -3.14 18.99 -18.63
CA GLN A 226 -3.03 20.35 -19.18
C GLN A 226 -2.34 21.31 -18.20
N ARG A 227 -1.21 21.85 -18.71
CA ARG A 227 -0.40 23.02 -18.29
C ARG A 227 0.65 22.81 -17.22
#